data_AF-A0A2S1JS95-F1
#
_entry.id   AF-A0A2S1JS95-F1
#
_cell.length_a   1.000
_cell.length_b   1.000
_cell.length_c   1.000
_cell.angle_alpha   90.00
_cell.angle_beta   90.00
_cell.angle_gamma   90.00
#
_symmetry.space_group_name_H-M   'P 1'
#
loop_
_entity.id
_entity.type
_entity.pdbx_description
1 polymer ?
#
loop_
_entity_poly.entity_id
_entity_poly.type
_entity_poly.pdbx_seq_one_letter_code
_entity_poly.pdbx_strand_id
1 'polypeptide(L)'
;MLTKTIAKIIYVGLVSLLACNVQGGELAKHVSIYKLIVEPEKYDGQLVMVSGYIGGRNGPSRGLFVRKIDALITNTVNKINFDRSSASEAVFEKCPWSYVTVVGNFSVSPAAGKLTLRNIRSVSSFDISNEEQGVKRLPCYHE
;
A
#
# COMPACT_ATOMS: atom_id res chain seq x y z
N MET A 1 -13.01 -52.59 20.38
CA MET A 1 -12.59 -52.04 19.07
C MET A 1 -12.93 -50.54 18.90
N LEU A 2 -13.22 -49.78 19.98
CA LEU A 2 -13.69 -48.38 19.89
C LEU A 2 -12.61 -47.32 20.16
N THR A 3 -11.43 -47.70 20.67
CA THR A 3 -10.42 -46.77 21.18
C THR A 3 -9.45 -46.22 20.13
N LYS A 4 -9.31 -46.89 18.97
CA LYS A 4 -8.39 -46.44 17.90
C LYS A 4 -8.96 -45.29 17.05
N THR A 5 -10.29 -45.14 17.02
CA THR A 5 -10.96 -44.13 16.18
C THR A 5 -10.89 -42.73 16.79
N ILE A 6 -10.99 -42.62 18.11
CA ILE A 6 -10.96 -41.33 18.83
C ILE A 6 -9.57 -40.69 18.76
N ALA A 7 -8.50 -41.50 18.89
CA ALA A 7 -7.13 -41.01 18.77
C ALA A 7 -6.80 -40.43 17.39
N LYS A 8 -7.35 -41.00 16.31
CA LYS A 8 -7.19 -40.47 14.94
C LYS A 8 -7.88 -39.12 14.76
N ILE A 9 -9.06 -38.93 15.34
CA ILE A 9 -9.82 -37.68 15.22
C ILE A 9 -9.10 -36.54 15.95
N ILE A 10 -8.54 -36.81 17.14
CA ILE A 10 -7.77 -35.82 17.91
C ILE A 10 -6.48 -35.45 17.16
N TYR A 11 -5.80 -36.43 16.54
CA TYR A 11 -4.56 -36.16 15.80
C TYR A 11 -4.81 -35.34 14.52
N VAL A 12 -5.88 -35.62 13.78
CA VAL A 12 -6.26 -34.82 12.60
C VAL A 12 -6.67 -33.40 13.02
N GLY A 13 -7.42 -33.23 14.12
CA GLY A 13 -7.79 -31.91 14.63
C GLY A 13 -6.58 -31.08 15.10
N LEU A 14 -5.61 -31.70 15.78
CA LEU A 14 -4.41 -31.02 16.26
C LEU A 14 -3.46 -30.59 15.13
N VAL A 15 -3.33 -31.41 14.08
CA VAL A 15 -2.55 -31.07 12.88
C VAL A 15 -3.23 -29.95 12.08
N SER A 16 -4.57 -29.93 12.01
CA SER A 16 -5.31 -28.84 11.38
C SER A 16 -5.25 -27.52 12.17
N LEU A 17 -5.12 -27.57 13.50
CA LEU A 17 -4.91 -26.37 14.33
C LEU A 17 -3.51 -25.76 14.16
N LEU A 18 -2.48 -26.59 13.92
CA LEU A 18 -1.11 -26.11 13.64
C LEU A 18 -0.93 -25.58 12.21
N ALA A 19 -1.75 -26.04 11.26
CA ALA A 19 -1.78 -25.49 9.89
C ALA A 19 -2.55 -24.16 9.80
N CYS A 20 -3.19 -23.71 10.88
CA CYS A 20 -3.81 -22.40 10.98
C CYS A 20 -2.84 -21.29 11.43
N ASN A 21 -1.53 -21.50 11.26
CA ASN A 21 -0.60 -20.41 10.98
C ASN A 21 -0.80 -19.93 9.54
N VAL A 22 -2.02 -19.51 9.22
CA VAL A 22 -2.28 -18.68 8.04
C VAL A 22 -1.54 -17.40 8.34
N GLN A 23 -0.40 -17.24 7.65
CA GLN A 23 0.36 -16.02 7.47
C GLN A 23 -0.38 -14.80 8.04
N GLY A 24 -0.12 -14.52 9.32
CA GLY A 24 -0.47 -13.25 9.93
C GLY A 24 0.40 -12.20 9.24
N GLY A 25 0.02 -11.85 8.02
CA GLY A 25 0.69 -10.84 7.22
C GLY A 25 0.74 -9.60 8.09
N GLU A 26 1.93 -9.05 8.29
CA GLU A 26 2.11 -7.80 9.02
C GLU A 26 1.03 -6.82 8.55
N LEU A 27 0.16 -6.41 9.47
CA LEU A 27 -0.82 -5.39 9.20
C LEU A 27 -0.04 -4.11 8.88
N ALA A 28 -0.12 -3.67 7.62
CA ALA A 28 0.60 -2.50 7.16
C ALA A 28 0.31 -1.30 8.06
N LYS A 29 1.36 -0.68 8.61
CA LYS A 29 1.21 0.46 9.52
C LYS A 29 0.72 1.67 8.72
N HIS A 30 -0.34 2.34 9.19
CA HIS A 30 -0.76 3.61 8.57
C HIS A 30 0.25 4.70 8.93
N VAL A 31 0.90 5.27 7.91
CA VAL A 31 1.93 6.31 8.07
C VAL A 31 1.63 7.46 7.11
N SER A 32 1.76 8.70 7.61
CA SER A 32 1.62 9.88 6.77
C SER A 32 2.85 10.10 5.92
N ILE A 33 2.68 10.69 4.73
CA ILE A 33 3.78 11.05 3.84
C ILE A 33 4.81 11.93 4.56
N TYR A 34 4.38 12.87 5.41
CA TYR A 34 5.29 13.71 6.20
C TYR A 34 6.22 12.89 7.12
N LYS A 35 5.70 11.86 7.80
CA LYS A 35 6.54 11.02 8.67
C LYS A 35 7.58 10.24 7.87
N LEU A 36 7.20 9.77 6.69
CA LEU A 36 8.11 9.09 5.77
C LEU A 36 9.19 10.03 5.21
N ILE A 37 8.90 11.33 5.08
CA ILE A 37 9.85 12.34 4.65
C ILE A 37 10.81 12.76 5.76
N VAL A 38 10.28 12.98 6.97
CA VAL A 38 11.05 13.54 8.09
C VAL A 38 11.85 12.47 8.83
N GLU A 39 11.37 11.23 8.86
CA GLU A 39 12.00 10.12 9.60
C GLU A 39 12.15 8.85 8.72
N PRO A 40 12.72 8.95 7.51
CA PRO A 40 12.73 7.86 6.54
C PRO A 40 13.39 6.58 7.07
N GLU A 41 14.43 6.70 7.88
CA GLU A 41 15.17 5.60 8.51
C GLU A 41 14.32 4.73 9.43
N LYS A 42 13.25 5.28 10.03
CA LYS A 42 12.36 4.52 10.92
C LYS A 42 11.42 3.58 10.17
N TYR A 43 11.28 3.77 8.85
CA TYR A 43 10.31 3.05 8.02
C TYR A 43 10.97 2.33 6.83
N ASP A 44 12.26 2.48 6.60
CA ASP A 44 12.98 1.82 5.51
C ASP A 44 12.82 0.28 5.60
N GLY A 45 12.40 -0.34 4.50
CA GLY A 45 12.08 -1.76 4.41
C GLY A 45 10.69 -2.16 4.91
N GLN A 46 9.98 -1.30 5.64
CA GLN A 46 8.71 -1.65 6.27
C GLN A 46 7.53 -1.64 5.29
N LEU A 47 6.57 -2.53 5.55
CA LEU A 47 5.26 -2.50 4.89
C LEU A 47 4.41 -1.37 5.49
N VAL A 48 4.09 -0.37 4.68
CA VAL A 48 3.33 0.81 5.10
C VAL A 48 2.05 0.95 4.30
N MET A 49 1.05 1.55 4.93
CA MET A 49 -0.15 2.05 4.31
C MET A 49 -0.07 3.57 4.29
N VAL A 50 -0.15 4.19 3.12
CA VAL A 50 0.08 5.63 2.94
C VAL A 50 -1.01 6.21 2.05
N SER A 51 -1.58 7.34 2.45
CA SER A 51 -2.63 8.02 1.69
C SER A 51 -2.14 9.35 1.12
N GLY A 52 -2.55 9.66 -0.11
CA GLY A 52 -2.15 10.89 -0.80
C GLY A 52 -2.75 11.00 -2.20
N TYR A 53 -2.35 12.04 -2.93
CA TYR A 53 -2.82 12.30 -4.29
C TYR A 53 -1.85 11.72 -5.31
N ILE A 54 -2.37 10.96 -6.27
CA ILE A 54 -1.58 10.52 -7.43
C ILE A 54 -1.29 11.73 -8.31
N GLY A 55 -0.03 11.91 -8.72
CA GLY A 55 0.38 12.98 -9.62
C GLY A 55 1.44 12.55 -10.63
N GLY A 56 1.54 13.28 -11.74
CA GLY A 56 2.58 13.09 -12.75
C GLY A 56 2.30 11.98 -13.77
N ARG A 57 1.17 12.08 -14.50
CA ARG A 57 0.76 11.07 -15.51
C ARG A 57 1.87 10.69 -16.49
N ASN A 58 2.64 11.68 -16.98
CA ASN A 58 3.73 11.49 -17.94
C ASN A 58 4.99 12.27 -17.48
N GLY A 59 5.88 11.64 -16.71
CA GLY A 59 7.17 12.26 -16.38
C GLY A 59 7.88 11.69 -15.15
N PRO A 60 9.07 12.23 -14.82
CA PRO A 60 9.87 11.82 -13.65
C PRO A 60 9.21 12.16 -12.29
N SER A 61 8.04 12.80 -12.32
CA SER A 61 7.30 13.26 -11.15
C SER A 61 6.19 12.30 -10.71
N ARG A 62 6.13 11.08 -11.25
CA ARG A 62 5.24 10.00 -10.80
C ARG A 62 5.42 9.74 -9.31
N GLY A 63 4.37 9.98 -8.53
CA GLY A 63 4.42 9.81 -7.09
C GLY A 63 3.08 9.98 -6.39
N LEU A 64 3.14 9.78 -5.09
CA LEU A 64 2.08 10.07 -4.14
C LEU A 64 2.41 11.39 -3.43
N PHE A 65 1.52 12.37 -3.53
CA PHE A 65 1.71 13.73 -3.03
C PHE A 65 0.82 13.99 -1.82
N VAL A 66 1.29 14.84 -0.89
CA VAL A 66 0.49 15.21 0.28
C VAL A 66 -0.81 15.93 -0.11
N ARG A 67 -0.73 16.91 -1.01
CA ARG A 67 -1.86 17.76 -1.40
C ARG A 67 -2.13 17.67 -2.89
N LYS A 68 -3.40 17.89 -3.27
CA LYS A 68 -3.82 17.96 -4.68
C LYS A 68 -3.02 19.01 -5.46
N ILE A 69 -2.77 20.19 -4.88
CA ILE A 69 -1.98 21.23 -5.53
C ILE A 69 -0.54 20.79 -5.79
N ASP A 70 0.09 20.08 -4.83
CA ASP A 70 1.45 19.57 -4.98
C ASP A 70 1.54 18.53 -6.12
N ALA A 71 0.51 17.70 -6.28
CA ALA A 71 0.39 16.78 -7.42
C ALA A 71 0.31 17.54 -8.75
N LEU A 72 -0.54 18.58 -8.83
CA LEU A 72 -0.76 19.37 -10.05
C LEU A 72 0.51 20.13 -10.50
N ILE A 73 1.23 20.74 -9.56
CA ILE A 73 2.48 21.46 -9.86
C ILE A 73 3.73 20.56 -9.80
N THR A 74 3.56 19.27 -9.52
CA THR A 74 4.64 18.28 -9.38
C THR A 74 5.70 18.63 -8.33
N ASN A 75 5.29 19.19 -7.19
CA ASN A 75 6.20 19.58 -6.10
C ASN A 75 6.92 18.35 -5.51
N THR A 76 8.22 18.26 -5.79
CA THR A 76 9.05 17.09 -5.44
C THR A 76 9.40 16.98 -3.96
N VAL A 77 9.17 18.02 -3.17
CA VAL A 77 9.46 18.02 -1.72
C VAL A 77 8.38 17.26 -0.94
N ASN A 78 7.11 17.38 -1.36
CA ASN A 78 5.96 16.81 -0.67
C ASN A 78 5.48 15.51 -1.33
N LYS A 79 6.40 14.69 -1.82
CA LYS A 79 6.07 13.44 -2.54
C LYS A 79 6.88 12.24 -2.07
N ILE A 80 6.29 11.07 -2.28
CA ILE A 80 6.99 9.78 -2.29
C ILE A 80 6.87 9.23 -3.71
N ASN A 81 7.97 8.73 -4.25
CA ASN A 81 7.98 8.19 -5.61
C ASN A 81 7.40 6.78 -5.58
N PHE A 82 6.84 6.35 -6.70
CA PHE A 82 6.61 4.93 -6.93
C PHE A 82 7.82 4.32 -7.63
N ASP A 83 8.04 3.03 -7.44
CA ASP A 83 8.95 2.28 -8.30
C ASP A 83 8.44 2.22 -9.74
N ARG A 84 9.32 1.83 -10.67
CA ARG A 84 8.95 1.60 -12.07
C ARG A 84 8.51 0.14 -12.28
N SER A 85 7.52 -0.30 -11.51
CA SER A 85 6.89 -1.62 -11.65
C SER A 85 5.59 -1.53 -12.45
N SER A 86 5.14 -2.66 -13.02
CA SER A 86 3.83 -2.75 -13.68
C SER A 86 2.67 -2.42 -12.74
N ALA A 87 2.79 -2.78 -11.46
CA ALA A 87 1.82 -2.42 -10.42
C ALA A 87 1.70 -0.89 -10.29
N SER A 88 2.83 -0.19 -10.19
CA SER A 88 2.86 1.27 -10.13
C SER A 88 2.28 1.92 -11.38
N GLU A 89 2.59 1.42 -12.57
CA GLU A 89 2.00 1.89 -13.83
C GLU A 89 0.46 1.77 -13.82
N ALA A 90 -0.06 0.61 -13.39
CA ALA A 90 -1.50 0.38 -13.31
C ALA A 90 -2.21 1.37 -12.37
N VAL A 91 -1.54 1.83 -11.31
CA VAL A 91 -2.09 2.86 -10.41
C VAL A 91 -2.28 4.19 -11.14
N PHE A 92 -1.29 4.62 -11.93
CA PHE A 92 -1.37 5.88 -12.68
C PHE A 92 -2.37 5.85 -13.83
N GLU A 93 -2.56 4.68 -14.44
CA GLU A 93 -3.54 4.49 -15.51
C GLU A 93 -4.98 4.50 -14.97
N LYS A 94 -5.22 3.78 -13.85
CA LYS A 94 -6.57 3.57 -13.33
C LYS A 94 -7.05 4.68 -12.40
N CYS A 95 -6.14 5.35 -11.68
CA CYS A 95 -6.49 6.34 -10.67
C CYS A 95 -5.73 7.67 -10.85
N PRO A 96 -5.84 8.31 -12.03
CA PRO A 96 -5.15 9.56 -12.31
C PRO A 96 -5.71 10.70 -11.45
N TRP A 97 -4.84 11.45 -10.79
CA TRP A 97 -5.19 12.64 -9.97
C TRP A 97 -6.13 12.37 -8.79
N SER A 98 -6.33 11.10 -8.44
CA SER A 98 -7.22 10.68 -7.35
C SER A 98 -6.50 10.73 -6.00
N TYR A 99 -7.29 10.90 -4.94
CA TYR A 99 -6.83 10.60 -3.58
C TYR A 99 -6.91 9.09 -3.36
N VAL A 100 -5.79 8.48 -2.99
CA VAL A 100 -5.67 7.03 -2.85
C VAL A 100 -5.01 6.67 -1.53
N THR A 101 -5.29 5.46 -1.05
CA THR A 101 -4.49 4.76 -0.06
C THR A 101 -3.75 3.62 -0.73
N VAL A 102 -2.43 3.58 -0.56
CA VAL A 102 -1.54 2.57 -1.10
C VAL A 102 -0.91 1.76 0.02
N VAL A 103 -0.87 0.44 -0.14
CA VAL A 103 -0.10 -0.47 0.70
C VAL A 103 1.09 -1.00 -0.08
N GLY A 104 2.30 -0.79 0.45
CA GLY A 104 3.54 -1.23 -0.18
C GLY A 104 4.74 -1.12 0.76
N ASN A 105 5.89 -1.61 0.33
CA ASN A 105 7.13 -1.49 1.07
C ASN A 105 7.74 -0.11 0.85
N PHE A 106 7.97 0.63 1.94
CA PHE A 106 8.72 1.87 1.88
C PHE A 106 10.21 1.57 1.80
N SER A 107 10.93 2.32 0.98
CA SER A 107 12.38 2.23 0.91
C SER A 107 13.02 3.57 0.58
N VAL A 108 14.17 3.81 1.19
CA VAL A 108 15.08 4.89 0.82
C VAL A 108 15.98 4.38 -0.31
N SER A 109 15.74 4.84 -1.52
CA SER A 109 16.55 4.45 -2.68
C SER A 109 17.96 5.03 -2.57
N PRO A 110 19.02 4.21 -2.79
CA PRO A 110 20.41 4.68 -2.83
C PRO A 110 20.66 5.71 -3.93
N ALA A 111 19.89 5.65 -5.02
CA ALA A 111 19.96 6.64 -6.08
C ALA A 111 19.31 7.95 -5.62
N ALA A 112 20.15 8.86 -5.09
CA ALA A 112 19.83 10.23 -4.69
C ALA A 112 18.88 10.39 -3.48
N GLY A 113 18.86 9.44 -2.53
CA GLY A 113 18.06 9.56 -1.31
C GLY A 113 16.56 9.64 -1.57
N LYS A 114 16.11 9.08 -2.69
CA LYS A 114 14.72 9.15 -3.11
C LYS A 114 13.87 8.22 -2.27
N LEU A 115 12.82 8.78 -1.67
CA LEU A 115 11.81 8.01 -0.95
C LEU A 115 10.92 7.30 -1.96
N THR A 116 10.76 5.99 -1.82
CA THR A 116 10.05 5.15 -2.79
C THR A 116 9.10 4.17 -2.13
N LEU A 117 7.90 4.01 -2.69
CA LEU A 117 7.01 2.88 -2.45
C LEU A 117 7.26 1.81 -3.51
N ARG A 118 7.51 0.58 -3.06
CA ARG A 118 7.79 -0.61 -3.86
C ARG A 118 6.82 -1.73 -3.51
N ASN A 119 6.75 -2.77 -4.35
CA ASN A 119 5.95 -3.97 -4.07
C ASN A 119 4.51 -3.60 -3.66
N ILE A 120 3.84 -2.78 -4.48
CA ILE A 120 2.47 -2.31 -4.20
C ILE A 120 1.53 -3.51 -4.16
N ARG A 121 0.91 -3.75 -3.01
CA ARG A 121 -0.02 -4.88 -2.80
C ARG A 121 -1.48 -4.51 -3.06
N SER A 122 -1.85 -3.27 -2.74
CA SER A 122 -3.21 -2.79 -2.92
C SER A 122 -3.27 -1.27 -3.05
N VAL A 123 -4.18 -0.79 -3.88
CA VAL A 123 -4.54 0.61 -3.98
C VAL A 123 -6.05 0.76 -3.97
N SER A 124 -6.54 1.64 -3.09
CA SER A 124 -7.94 2.05 -3.04
C SER A 124 -8.03 3.54 -3.32
N SER A 125 -8.96 3.96 -4.18
CA SER A 125 -9.29 5.38 -4.35
C SER A 125 -10.52 5.75 -3.55
N PHE A 126 -10.55 7.02 -3.18
CA PHE A 126 -11.74 7.67 -2.66
C PHE A 126 -12.28 8.58 -3.74
N ASP A 127 -13.51 8.33 -4.16
CA ASP A 127 -14.24 9.26 -5.00
C ASP A 127 -14.81 10.38 -4.10
N ILE A 128 -14.21 11.56 -4.18
CA ILE A 128 -14.65 12.76 -3.44
C ILE A 128 -15.57 13.61 -4.34
N SER A 129 -16.00 13.11 -5.50
CA SER A 129 -16.80 13.89 -6.45
C SER A 129 -18.24 14.17 -6.02
N ASN A 130 -18.74 13.56 -4.93
CA ASN A 130 -20.08 13.81 -4.41
C ASN A 130 -20.09 13.84 -2.87
N GLU A 131 -20.13 15.04 -2.28
CA GLU A 131 -20.33 15.24 -0.83
C GLU A 131 -21.71 14.75 -0.32
N GLU A 132 -22.67 14.49 -1.21
CA GLU A 132 -24.02 14.05 -0.85
C GLU A 132 -24.23 12.52 -0.81
N GLN A 133 -23.29 11.72 -1.33
CA GLN A 133 -23.39 10.26 -1.33
C GLN A 133 -22.09 9.68 -0.79
N GLY A 134 -22.13 9.21 0.46
CA GLY A 134 -20.98 8.80 1.26
C GLY A 134 -19.80 8.16 0.51
N VAL A 135 -18.60 8.43 1.05
CA VAL A 135 -17.28 7.97 0.57
C VAL A 135 -17.33 6.55 -0.04
N LYS A 136 -17.35 6.47 -1.37
CA LYS A 136 -17.30 5.20 -2.09
C LYS A 136 -15.86 4.79 -2.29
N ARG A 137 -15.43 3.69 -1.66
CA ARG A 137 -14.14 3.06 -1.98
C ARG A 137 -14.25 2.40 -3.34
N LEU A 138 -13.46 2.86 -4.29
CA LEU A 138 -13.29 2.16 -5.56
C LEU A 138 -11.96 1.40 -5.49
N PRO A 139 -11.96 0.07 -5.68
CA PRO A 139 -10.70 -0.65 -5.78
C PRO A 139 -10.00 -0.20 -7.07
N CYS A 140 -8.88 0.50 -6.94
CA CYS A 140 -8.03 0.86 -8.09
C CYS A 140 -7.26 -0.38 -8.57
N TYR A 141 -6.77 -1.17 -7.61
CA TYR A 141 -5.84 -2.25 -7.87
C TYR A 141 -5.72 -3.19 -6.65
N HIS A 142 -5.75 -4.49 -6.92
CA HIS A 142 -5.42 -5.57 -5.98
C HIS A 142 -4.64 -6.64 -6.76
N GLU A 143 -3.50 -7.08 -6.24
CA GLU A 143 -2.81 -8.32 -6.68
C GLU A 143 -3.39 -9.55 -5.99
#